data_AF-A0A4Q0AK41-F1
#
_entry.id   AF-A0A4Q0AK41-F1
#
_cell.length_a   1.000
_cell.length_b   1.000
_cell.length_c   1.000
_cell.angle_alpha   90.00
_cell.angle_beta   90.00
_cell.angle_gamma   90.00
#
_symmetry.space_group_name_H-M   'P 1'
#
loop_
_entity.id
_entity.type
_entity.pdbx_description
1 polymer ?
#
loop_
_entity_poly.entity_id
_entity_poly.type
_entity_poly.pdbx_seq_one_letter_code
_entity_poly.pdbx_strand_id
1 'polypeptide(L)'
;MKRTPVPQPNHQNAAFMLPTVMIMLGLATIIILSLLQFIAVMTTFTNQIIYRQIALTAAHGALEFGKEQFDGNLSYSGTAETTLFQNSRYRVTYQLNQIPGSLSLDGRSQRMQGIGRVYLPPAAASASYTRVINGEVVRSQIVSKDPSDFSPMAWYDASCNANTSTDPTCQVDTVLKDGSSSASMVAGSTREESSAGDYCGGAPATGDGLLSLNRDNECGLWEQQLVGMTFNFGASLPKGTTIQDAYVQFTSGAKADADQVAMHIYGIAADNQPNFTAVGNDQIWGKPLTAAEVVWDPGPWASPNQSGAFQRTPNLKSVIQEIINRPGWNTGNNIALFFEYHTGPGTRRAKMSPITLNLTYSNNVPANTNDLVRYWRDRSGNGFHLSAVNDASRPTKKTIVQNPTTTAPNGKPMISFTPGASAMTATVPANTARASNTYTVFTVMNVLNTTDSVNGTGSILSFWGSGTNNALLSPLWRHPYSGFHSWDAASGINQNDLCIARDNVERICRNVTNLEMDGETSWAILSMRESITERNRLFRISGTNSPPQNLEDSVIQLNAPYTIAVGAQANNLTQAAGVQIAEIIIYDRELTCPQMEAVEAYLAAKWGFNDPNLPAFNKYQSAGCAENNVPAY
;
A
#
# COMPACT_ATOMS: atom_id res chain seq x y z
N MET A 1 -128.56 -26.16 23.58
CA MET A 1 -128.34 -27.57 23.19
C MET A 1 -127.29 -27.65 22.09
N LYS A 2 -126.11 -28.24 22.36
CA LYS A 2 -125.42 -29.29 21.57
C LYS A 2 -123.99 -29.50 22.11
N ARG A 3 -123.70 -30.74 22.55
CA ARG A 3 -122.41 -31.31 22.94
C ARG A 3 -121.76 -32.02 21.74
N THR A 4 -120.44 -32.08 21.66
CA THR A 4 -119.63 -33.10 20.91
C THR A 4 -118.15 -33.08 21.36
N PRO A 5 -117.32 -34.14 21.13
CA PRO A 5 -116.68 -34.93 22.20
C PRO A 5 -115.12 -34.94 22.24
N VAL A 6 -114.59 -35.57 23.30
CA VAL A 6 -113.17 -35.82 23.64
C VAL A 6 -112.65 -37.12 22.99
N PRO A 7 -111.36 -37.21 22.56
CA PRO A 7 -110.68 -38.49 22.30
C PRO A 7 -109.61 -38.86 23.35
N GLN A 8 -109.48 -40.17 23.64
CA GLN A 8 -108.52 -40.82 24.55
C GLN A 8 -107.16 -41.15 23.90
N PRO A 9 -106.09 -41.45 24.70
CA PRO A 9 -104.70 -41.56 24.24
C PRO A 9 -104.23 -43.00 23.96
N ASN A 10 -103.25 -43.14 23.05
CA ASN A 10 -102.56 -44.42 22.76
C ASN A 10 -101.19 -44.47 23.47
N HIS A 11 -101.00 -45.46 24.35
CA HIS A 11 -99.76 -45.76 25.05
C HIS A 11 -99.06 -46.99 24.45
N GLN A 12 -98.19 -46.82 23.46
CA GLN A 12 -97.12 -47.77 23.15
C GLN A 12 -95.99 -46.98 22.49
N ASN A 13 -94.82 -46.82 23.15
CA ASN A 13 -93.50 -46.43 22.59
C ASN A 13 -92.44 -46.05 23.66
N ALA A 14 -92.62 -46.39 24.95
CA ALA A 14 -91.75 -45.86 26.02
C ALA A 14 -90.55 -46.73 26.44
N ALA A 15 -90.37 -47.97 25.95
CA ALA A 15 -89.45 -48.93 26.59
C ALA A 15 -88.06 -49.13 25.93
N PHE A 16 -87.80 -48.65 24.71
CA PHE A 16 -86.51 -48.87 24.01
C PHE A 16 -85.60 -47.62 23.91
N MET A 17 -86.06 -46.48 24.43
CA MET A 17 -85.38 -45.19 24.22
C MET A 17 -84.29 -44.91 25.26
N LEU A 18 -84.38 -45.44 26.49
CA LEU A 18 -83.49 -45.03 27.58
C LEU A 18 -82.04 -45.58 27.48
N PRO A 19 -81.79 -46.88 27.21
CA PRO A 19 -80.43 -47.43 27.16
C PRO A 19 -79.63 -46.87 25.98
N THR A 20 -80.30 -46.72 24.84
CA THR A 20 -79.72 -46.21 23.59
C THR A 20 -79.37 -44.73 23.70
N VAL A 21 -80.21 -43.93 24.37
CA VAL A 21 -79.93 -42.51 24.66
C VAL A 21 -78.79 -42.36 25.66
N MET A 22 -78.70 -43.21 26.68
CA MET A 22 -77.57 -43.21 27.64
C MET A 22 -76.23 -43.56 27.00
N ILE A 23 -76.20 -44.56 26.10
CA ILE A 23 -74.98 -44.93 25.36
C ILE A 23 -74.55 -43.81 24.40
N MET A 24 -75.50 -43.17 23.71
CA MET A 24 -75.22 -42.03 22.82
C MET A 24 -74.73 -40.79 23.60
N LEU A 25 -75.28 -40.52 24.79
CA LEU A 25 -74.80 -39.45 25.69
C LEU A 25 -73.41 -39.76 26.27
N GLY A 26 -73.13 -41.02 26.61
CA GLY A 26 -71.81 -41.48 27.05
C GLY A 26 -70.74 -41.34 25.95
N LEU A 27 -71.08 -41.72 24.71
CA LEU A 27 -70.17 -41.57 23.57
C LEU A 27 -69.97 -40.09 23.20
N ALA A 28 -71.04 -39.28 23.22
CA ALA A 28 -70.95 -37.85 22.98
C ALA A 28 -70.08 -37.14 24.02
N THR A 29 -70.19 -37.50 25.30
CA THR A 29 -69.35 -36.91 26.37
C THR A 29 -67.90 -37.32 26.25
N ILE A 30 -67.60 -38.59 25.91
CA ILE A 30 -66.23 -39.03 25.65
C ILE A 30 -65.63 -38.29 24.45
N ILE A 31 -66.37 -38.15 23.34
CA ILE A 31 -65.91 -37.40 22.16
C ILE A 31 -65.66 -35.93 22.50
N ILE A 32 -66.55 -35.28 23.25
CA ILE A 32 -66.38 -33.88 23.68
C ILE A 32 -65.16 -33.73 24.59
N LEU A 33 -64.94 -34.65 25.54
CA LEU A 33 -63.77 -34.64 26.43
C LEU A 33 -62.47 -34.86 25.64
N SER A 34 -62.46 -35.80 24.69
CA SER A 34 -61.30 -36.04 23.81
C SER A 34 -61.04 -34.86 22.88
N LEU A 35 -62.08 -34.18 22.37
CA LEU A 35 -61.95 -32.98 21.54
C LEU A 35 -61.41 -31.80 22.37
N LEU A 36 -61.90 -31.62 23.60
CA LEU A 36 -61.39 -30.62 24.56
C LEU A 36 -59.93 -30.89 24.93
N GLN A 37 -59.56 -32.16 25.18
CA GLN A 37 -58.17 -32.55 25.42
C GLN A 37 -57.29 -32.31 24.19
N PHE A 38 -57.77 -32.62 22.99
CA PHE A 38 -57.03 -32.36 21.74
C PHE A 38 -56.84 -30.85 21.52
N ILE A 39 -57.88 -30.03 21.71
CA ILE A 39 -57.79 -28.57 21.65
C ILE A 39 -56.81 -28.03 22.71
N ALA A 40 -56.84 -28.57 23.93
CA ALA A 40 -55.90 -28.21 24.99
C ALA A 40 -54.45 -28.58 24.64
N VAL A 41 -54.21 -29.75 24.04
CA VAL A 41 -52.88 -30.17 23.59
C VAL A 41 -52.40 -29.31 22.43
N MET A 42 -53.24 -29.02 21.44
CA MET A 42 -52.89 -28.20 20.28
C MET A 42 -52.64 -26.73 20.67
N THR A 43 -53.42 -26.18 21.59
CA THR A 43 -53.17 -24.84 22.14
C THR A 43 -51.88 -24.81 22.96
N THR A 44 -51.59 -25.83 23.75
CA THR A 44 -50.31 -25.96 24.48
C THR A 44 -49.13 -26.04 23.53
N PHE A 45 -49.22 -26.85 22.48
CA PHE A 45 -48.18 -27.00 21.46
C PHE A 45 -47.95 -25.70 20.67
N THR A 46 -49.02 -25.01 20.27
CA THR A 46 -48.95 -23.72 19.57
C THR A 46 -48.32 -22.65 20.46
N ASN A 47 -48.72 -22.59 21.74
CA ASN A 47 -48.13 -21.69 22.73
C ASN A 47 -46.63 -21.97 22.94
N GLN A 48 -46.21 -23.24 22.99
CA GLN A 48 -44.79 -23.61 23.11
C GLN A 48 -43.95 -23.10 21.95
N ILE A 49 -44.45 -23.20 20.71
CA ILE A 49 -43.75 -22.68 19.52
C ILE A 49 -43.64 -21.15 19.61
N ILE A 50 -44.73 -20.48 19.95
CA ILE A 50 -44.77 -19.01 20.06
C ILE A 50 -43.77 -18.51 21.11
N TYR A 51 -43.74 -19.09 22.32
CA TYR A 51 -42.82 -18.63 23.36
C TYR A 51 -41.34 -18.91 23.03
N ARG A 52 -41.05 -20.01 22.31
CA ARG A 52 -39.71 -20.27 21.80
C ARG A 52 -39.26 -19.25 20.76
N GLN A 53 -40.18 -18.80 19.90
CA GLN A 53 -39.88 -17.74 18.93
C GLN A 53 -39.73 -16.38 19.60
N ILE A 54 -40.55 -16.05 20.59
CA ILE A 54 -40.39 -14.82 21.39
C ILE A 54 -39.02 -14.78 22.06
N ALA A 55 -38.57 -15.89 22.66
CA ALA A 55 -37.23 -15.99 23.24
C ALA A 55 -36.13 -15.81 22.17
N LEU A 56 -36.32 -16.34 20.96
CA LEU A 56 -35.36 -16.18 19.86
C LEU A 56 -35.29 -14.73 19.38
N THR A 57 -36.44 -14.07 19.18
CA THR A 57 -36.52 -12.66 18.79
C THR A 57 -35.87 -11.76 19.86
N ALA A 58 -36.11 -12.03 21.14
CA ALA A 58 -35.46 -11.31 22.23
C ALA A 58 -33.92 -11.50 22.22
N ALA A 59 -33.43 -12.70 21.88
CA ALA A 59 -32.00 -12.95 21.73
C ALA A 59 -31.37 -12.21 20.53
N HIS A 60 -32.08 -12.12 19.40
CA HIS A 60 -31.65 -11.31 18.25
C HIS A 60 -31.65 -9.81 18.57
N GLY A 61 -32.73 -9.30 19.17
CA GLY A 61 -32.81 -7.90 19.60
C GLY A 61 -31.72 -7.52 20.60
N ALA A 62 -31.29 -8.47 21.45
CA ALA A 62 -30.14 -8.27 22.32
C ALA A 62 -28.84 -8.01 21.52
N LEU A 63 -28.59 -8.79 20.46
CA LEU A 63 -27.41 -8.61 19.60
C LEU A 63 -27.45 -7.28 18.85
N GLU A 64 -28.61 -6.87 18.34
CA GLU A 64 -28.79 -5.56 17.69
C GLU A 64 -28.56 -4.40 18.67
N PHE A 65 -29.11 -4.48 19.89
CA PHE A 65 -28.81 -3.52 20.95
C PHE A 65 -27.32 -3.51 21.31
N GLY A 66 -26.69 -4.68 21.35
CA GLY A 66 -25.25 -4.81 21.55
C GLY A 66 -24.42 -4.09 20.49
N LYS A 67 -24.87 -4.10 19.24
CA LYS A 67 -24.25 -3.34 18.14
C LYS A 67 -24.31 -1.84 18.37
N GLU A 68 -25.49 -1.33 18.71
CA GLU A 68 -25.69 0.09 18.99
C GLU A 68 -24.85 0.58 20.17
N GLN A 69 -24.81 -0.19 21.27
CA GLN A 69 -23.99 0.15 22.44
C GLN A 69 -22.49 0.06 22.14
N PHE A 70 -22.07 -0.95 21.36
CA PHE A 70 -20.67 -1.12 20.98
C PHE A 70 -20.18 -0.04 20.02
N ASP A 71 -21.05 0.56 19.20
CA ASP A 71 -20.75 1.74 18.38
C ASP A 71 -20.42 2.97 19.26
N GLY A 72 -21.05 3.11 20.43
CA GLY A 72 -20.83 4.21 21.38
C GLY A 72 -19.73 3.99 22.44
N ASN A 73 -19.40 2.74 22.79
CA ASN A 73 -18.46 2.43 23.89
C ASN A 73 -17.62 1.16 23.59
N LEU A 74 -16.30 1.33 23.44
CA LEU A 74 -15.34 0.24 23.15
C LEU A 74 -15.18 -0.78 24.28
N SER A 75 -15.48 -0.38 25.52
CA SER A 75 -15.37 -1.25 26.70
C SER A 75 -16.69 -1.95 27.04
N TYR A 76 -17.68 -1.89 26.15
CA TYR A 76 -18.98 -2.49 26.39
C TYR A 76 -18.90 -4.03 26.42
N SER A 77 -19.03 -4.59 27.62
CA SER A 77 -18.87 -6.03 27.90
C SER A 77 -20.21 -6.77 28.03
N GLY A 78 -21.32 -6.08 27.82
CA GLY A 78 -22.66 -6.67 27.87
C GLY A 78 -23.65 -5.88 28.73
N THR A 79 -24.82 -6.46 28.92
CA THR A 79 -25.91 -5.90 29.70
C THR A 79 -26.51 -6.99 30.58
N ALA A 80 -26.74 -6.66 31.85
CA ALA A 80 -27.42 -7.55 32.79
C ALA A 80 -28.82 -7.92 32.29
N GLU A 81 -29.37 -9.03 32.78
CA GLU A 81 -30.70 -9.46 32.37
C GLU A 81 -31.74 -8.37 32.63
N THR A 82 -32.36 -7.90 31.55
CA THR A 82 -33.26 -6.74 31.55
C THR A 82 -34.62 -7.15 30.99
N THR A 83 -35.69 -6.62 31.57
CA THR A 83 -37.04 -6.89 31.09
C THR A 83 -37.29 -6.14 29.79
N LEU A 84 -37.57 -6.89 28.71
CA LEU A 84 -37.97 -6.33 27.42
C LEU A 84 -39.48 -6.02 27.42
N PHE A 85 -40.27 -6.94 27.95
CA PHE A 85 -41.73 -6.87 27.95
C PHE A 85 -42.33 -7.73 29.05
N GLN A 86 -43.43 -7.27 29.67
CA GLN A 86 -44.18 -8.05 30.64
C GLN A 86 -45.68 -7.80 30.49
N ASN A 87 -46.48 -8.86 30.60
CA ASN A 87 -47.93 -8.78 30.74
C ASN A 87 -48.44 -9.72 31.84
N SER A 88 -49.75 -9.91 31.95
CA SER A 88 -50.37 -10.79 32.96
C SER A 88 -50.07 -12.27 32.78
N ARG A 89 -49.55 -12.71 31.63
CA ARG A 89 -49.31 -14.13 31.30
C ARG A 89 -47.84 -14.52 31.30
N TYR A 90 -46.95 -13.66 30.80
CA TYR A 90 -45.51 -13.93 30.76
C TYR A 90 -44.66 -12.66 30.87
N ARG A 91 -43.38 -12.86 31.22
CA ARG A 91 -42.32 -11.84 31.16
C ARG A 91 -41.25 -12.29 30.18
N VAL A 92 -40.79 -11.39 29.32
CA VAL A 92 -39.69 -11.59 28.38
C VAL A 92 -38.51 -10.73 28.83
N THR A 93 -37.34 -11.34 28.90
CA THR A 93 -36.10 -10.64 29.22
C THR A 93 -35.07 -10.89 28.13
N TYR A 94 -34.11 -9.98 28.04
CA TYR A 94 -32.92 -10.13 27.23
C TYR A 94 -31.67 -9.89 28.08
N GLN A 95 -30.58 -10.53 27.72
CA GLN A 95 -29.27 -10.36 28.33
C GLN A 95 -28.21 -10.41 27.23
N LEU A 96 -27.15 -9.63 27.40
CA LEU A 96 -26.01 -9.68 26.51
C LEU A 96 -24.75 -9.97 27.30
N ASN A 97 -23.96 -10.95 26.88
CA ASN A 97 -22.69 -11.26 27.48
C ASN A 97 -21.58 -11.21 26.43
N GLN A 98 -20.46 -10.57 26.76
CA GLN A 98 -19.23 -10.71 25.99
C GLN A 98 -18.68 -12.13 26.11
N ILE A 99 -18.21 -12.70 25.00
CA ILE A 99 -17.44 -13.94 25.03
C ILE A 99 -15.98 -13.57 25.40
N PRO A 100 -15.38 -14.12 26.46
CA PRO A 100 -14.01 -13.78 26.86
C PRO A 100 -12.99 -14.03 25.74
N GLY A 101 -12.03 -13.12 25.56
CA GLY A 101 -11.01 -13.21 24.50
C GLY A 101 -11.54 -12.99 23.08
N SER A 102 -12.77 -12.49 22.93
CA SER A 102 -13.40 -12.27 21.62
C SER A 102 -13.31 -10.86 21.08
N LEU A 103 -12.69 -9.94 21.82
CA LEU A 103 -12.27 -8.65 21.28
C LEU A 103 -11.20 -8.94 20.23
N SER A 104 -11.46 -8.58 18.99
CA SER A 104 -10.42 -8.54 17.99
C SER A 104 -9.28 -7.62 18.48
N LEU A 105 -8.03 -7.95 18.15
CA LEU A 105 -6.83 -7.19 18.57
C LEU A 105 -6.90 -5.69 18.19
N ASP A 106 -7.83 -5.32 17.31
CA ASP A 106 -8.06 -3.99 16.78
C ASP A 106 -9.32 -3.28 17.35
N GLY A 107 -10.08 -3.92 18.25
CA GLY A 107 -11.27 -3.35 18.90
C GLY A 107 -12.51 -3.15 18.00
N ARG A 108 -12.57 -3.80 16.84
CA ARG A 108 -13.57 -3.55 15.77
C ARG A 108 -14.74 -4.50 15.74
N SER A 109 -14.52 -5.71 16.19
CA SER A 109 -15.57 -6.68 16.36
C SER A 109 -15.42 -7.39 17.70
N GLN A 110 -16.58 -7.76 18.23
CA GLN A 110 -16.65 -8.50 19.47
C GLN A 110 -17.68 -9.61 19.28
N ARG A 111 -17.33 -10.82 19.70
CA ARG A 111 -18.32 -11.90 19.72
C ARG A 111 -19.17 -11.76 20.97
N MET A 112 -20.46 -11.58 20.74
CA MET A 112 -21.45 -11.39 21.78
C MET A 112 -22.40 -12.58 21.81
N GLN A 113 -22.88 -12.88 23.01
CA GLN A 113 -23.92 -13.85 23.25
C GLN A 113 -25.21 -13.13 23.62
N GLY A 114 -26.19 -13.16 22.72
CA GLY A 114 -27.55 -12.69 22.98
C GLY A 114 -28.37 -13.81 23.61
N ILE A 115 -29.00 -13.53 24.75
CA ILE A 115 -29.84 -14.48 25.47
C ILE A 115 -31.22 -13.87 25.63
N GLY A 116 -32.24 -14.57 25.12
CA GLY A 116 -33.64 -14.22 25.34
C GLY A 116 -34.32 -15.27 26.21
N ARG A 117 -35.10 -14.82 27.20
CA ARG A 117 -35.81 -15.70 28.13
C ARG A 117 -37.29 -15.33 28.23
N VAL A 118 -38.13 -16.34 28.41
CA VAL A 118 -39.57 -16.20 28.67
C VAL A 118 -39.94 -16.91 29.96
N TYR A 119 -40.57 -16.20 30.87
CA TYR A 119 -41.01 -16.66 32.18
C TYR A 119 -42.53 -16.83 32.21
N LEU A 120 -42.98 -18.03 32.56
CA LEU A 120 -44.39 -18.39 32.72
C LEU A 120 -44.59 -19.07 34.09
N PRO A 121 -45.34 -18.49 35.04
CA PRO A 121 -45.93 -17.14 35.02
C PRO A 121 -44.86 -16.03 35.07
N PRO A 122 -45.21 -14.73 34.92
CA PRO A 122 -44.23 -13.63 34.86
C PRO A 122 -43.28 -13.54 36.06
N ALA A 123 -43.78 -13.90 37.25
CA ALA A 123 -43.03 -13.87 38.50
C ALA A 123 -42.17 -15.12 38.75
N ALA A 124 -42.09 -16.05 37.79
CA ALA A 124 -41.27 -17.25 37.94
C ALA A 124 -39.79 -16.92 38.17
N ALA A 125 -39.16 -17.66 39.08
CA ALA A 125 -37.74 -17.51 39.39
C ALA A 125 -36.83 -18.06 38.28
N SER A 126 -37.33 -18.98 37.45
CA SER A 126 -36.62 -19.58 36.33
C SER A 126 -37.39 -19.43 35.03
N ALA A 127 -36.65 -19.27 33.93
CA ALA A 127 -37.22 -19.14 32.60
C ALA A 127 -37.79 -20.48 32.12
N SER A 128 -39.01 -20.45 31.60
CA SER A 128 -39.64 -21.63 30.98
C SER A 128 -39.06 -21.89 29.58
N TYR A 129 -38.61 -20.84 28.88
CA TYR A 129 -37.91 -20.95 27.60
C TYR A 129 -36.72 -20.02 27.55
N THR A 130 -35.58 -20.54 27.08
CA THR A 130 -34.35 -19.78 26.86
C THR A 130 -33.86 -20.02 25.43
N ARG A 131 -33.39 -18.96 24.79
CA ARG A 131 -32.67 -19.01 23.51
C ARG A 131 -31.37 -18.25 23.63
N VAL A 132 -30.32 -18.82 23.09
CA VAL A 132 -28.97 -18.27 23.10
C VAL A 132 -28.49 -18.23 21.66
N ILE A 133 -28.00 -17.07 21.24
CA ILE A 133 -27.43 -16.86 19.91
C ILE A 133 -26.07 -16.21 20.09
N ASN A 134 -25.05 -16.80 19.48
CA ASN A 134 -23.74 -16.18 19.40
C ASN A 134 -23.64 -15.45 18.06
N GLY A 135 -23.32 -14.16 18.10
CA GLY A 135 -23.15 -13.32 16.92
C GLY A 135 -21.85 -12.53 17.01
N GLU A 136 -21.24 -12.26 15.86
CA GLU A 136 -20.20 -11.24 15.77
C GLU A 136 -20.87 -9.88 15.58
N VAL A 137 -20.59 -8.96 16.50
CA VAL A 137 -21.06 -7.58 16.42
C VAL A 137 -19.91 -6.76 15.84
N VAL A 138 -20.17 -6.09 14.71
CA VAL A 138 -19.22 -5.25 13.98
C VAL A 138 -19.73 -3.82 13.98
N ARG A 139 -18.83 -2.85 14.20
CA ARG A 139 -19.16 -1.42 14.22
C ARG A 139 -19.72 -0.92 12.88
N SER A 140 -20.62 0.08 12.93
CA SER A 140 -21.27 0.68 11.75
C SER A 140 -20.44 1.78 11.08
N GLN A 141 -19.52 2.42 11.79
CA GLN A 141 -18.55 3.36 11.21
C GLN A 141 -17.46 2.59 10.48
N ILE A 142 -17.21 2.93 9.20
CA ILE A 142 -16.09 2.37 8.42
C ILE A 142 -14.79 2.83 9.06
N VAL A 143 -14.27 2.04 9.99
CA VAL A 143 -12.90 2.23 10.46
C VAL A 143 -12.04 1.58 9.38
N SER A 144 -11.53 2.33 8.40
CA SER A 144 -10.40 1.83 7.60
C SER A 144 -9.21 1.59 8.55
N LYS A 145 -8.43 0.51 8.35
CA LYS A 145 -7.18 0.26 9.10
C LYS A 145 -6.05 1.06 8.50
N ASP A 146 -6.12 1.26 7.20
CA ASP A 146 -4.99 1.61 6.38
C ASP A 146 -5.49 2.42 5.16
N PRO A 147 -4.81 3.50 4.78
CA PRO A 147 -5.12 4.29 3.58
C PRO A 147 -5.37 3.46 2.32
N SER A 148 -4.71 2.31 2.16
CA SER A 148 -4.92 1.39 1.03
C SER A 148 -6.35 0.85 0.92
N ASP A 149 -7.12 0.78 2.00
CA ASP A 149 -8.54 0.37 2.00
C ASP A 149 -9.39 1.26 1.08
N PHE A 150 -8.93 2.48 0.81
CA PHE A 150 -9.63 3.45 -0.03
C PHE A 150 -9.01 3.64 -1.41
N SER A 151 -8.01 2.82 -1.76
CA SER A 151 -7.32 2.81 -3.06
C SER A 151 -6.71 4.18 -3.41
N PRO A 152 -5.67 4.62 -2.70
CA PRO A 152 -5.01 5.88 -3.00
C PRO A 152 -4.41 5.85 -4.40
N MET A 153 -4.45 6.98 -5.09
CA MET A 153 -3.73 7.17 -6.34
C MET A 153 -2.22 7.15 -6.12
N ALA A 154 -1.74 7.79 -5.07
CA ALA A 154 -0.34 7.82 -4.71
C ALA A 154 -0.20 7.87 -3.18
N TRP A 155 0.79 7.16 -2.66
CA TRP A 155 1.05 7.11 -1.23
C TRP A 155 2.54 7.07 -0.93
N TYR A 156 3.04 8.11 -0.28
CA TYR A 156 4.44 8.27 0.09
C TYR A 156 4.57 8.27 1.61
N ASP A 157 5.20 7.24 2.16
CA ASP A 157 5.43 7.06 3.59
C ASP A 157 6.93 7.03 3.86
N ALA A 158 7.46 7.97 4.63
CA ALA A 158 8.90 8.06 4.91
C ALA A 158 9.37 6.99 5.92
N SER A 159 8.42 6.35 6.63
CA SER A 159 8.67 5.36 7.68
C SER A 159 8.78 3.93 7.22
N CYS A 160 8.38 3.65 5.98
CA CYS A 160 8.43 2.31 5.48
C CYS A 160 9.85 1.90 5.05
N ASN A 161 10.46 1.06 5.89
CA ASN A 161 11.69 0.31 5.61
C ASN A 161 11.39 -1.17 5.86
N ALA A 162 11.47 -2.01 4.83
CA ALA A 162 11.06 -3.42 4.89
C ALA A 162 11.89 -4.23 5.91
N ASN A 163 13.11 -3.78 6.22
CA ASN A 163 14.02 -4.46 7.15
C ASN A 163 13.87 -4.00 8.60
N THR A 164 13.32 -2.80 8.84
CA THR A 164 13.32 -2.18 10.18
C THR A 164 11.97 -1.65 10.64
N SER A 165 10.96 -1.61 9.76
CA SER A 165 9.64 -1.09 10.10
C SER A 165 8.89 -2.04 11.01
N THR A 166 8.18 -1.48 11.99
CA THR A 166 7.21 -2.21 12.82
C THR A 166 5.79 -2.15 12.26
N ASP A 167 5.57 -1.41 11.15
CA ASP A 167 4.30 -1.41 10.42
C ASP A 167 4.18 -2.75 9.64
N PRO A 168 3.22 -3.64 9.99
CA PRO A 168 3.05 -4.92 9.33
C PRO A 168 2.68 -4.81 7.84
N THR A 169 2.24 -3.64 7.40
CA THR A 169 1.89 -3.36 6.00
C THR A 169 3.07 -2.83 5.19
N CYS A 170 4.21 -2.56 5.82
CA CYS A 170 5.40 -2.09 5.13
C CYS A 170 6.16 -3.24 4.44
N GLN A 171 5.87 -3.45 3.16
CA GLN A 171 6.44 -4.55 2.37
C GLN A 171 7.71 -4.17 1.58
N VAL A 172 8.00 -2.87 1.42
CA VAL A 172 9.10 -2.38 0.55
C VAL A 172 9.78 -1.16 1.16
N ASP A 173 11.08 -0.99 0.90
CA ASP A 173 11.78 0.25 1.23
C ASP A 173 11.31 1.38 0.32
N THR A 174 10.81 2.47 0.93
CA THR A 174 10.22 3.59 0.17
C THR A 174 11.17 4.75 -0.03
N VAL A 175 12.05 5.06 0.94
CA VAL A 175 12.99 6.19 0.85
C VAL A 175 14.37 5.70 0.47
N LEU A 176 14.85 6.07 -0.72
CA LEU A 176 16.03 5.50 -1.32
C LEU A 176 17.05 6.56 -1.72
N LYS A 177 18.32 6.21 -1.59
CA LYS A 177 19.46 6.95 -2.13
C LYS A 177 20.10 6.18 -3.27
N ASP A 178 20.99 6.84 -3.99
CA ASP A 178 21.88 6.14 -4.91
C ASP A 178 22.73 5.14 -4.12
N GLY A 179 22.75 3.93 -4.62
CA GLY A 179 23.64 2.88 -4.18
C GLY A 179 24.44 2.32 -5.35
N SER A 180 25.44 1.53 -4.98
CA SER A 180 26.02 0.55 -5.87
C SER A 180 25.77 -0.84 -5.30
N SER A 181 25.41 -1.76 -6.18
CA SER A 181 25.46 -3.19 -5.88
C SER A 181 26.60 -3.81 -6.66
N SER A 182 27.13 -4.89 -6.12
CA SER A 182 28.13 -5.71 -6.78
C SER A 182 27.56 -7.11 -6.99
N ALA A 183 27.89 -7.71 -8.13
CA ALA A 183 27.59 -9.11 -8.42
C ALA A 183 28.84 -9.78 -8.99
N SER A 184 29.11 -11.00 -8.55
CA SER A 184 30.21 -11.81 -9.06
C SER A 184 29.66 -13.18 -9.41
N MET A 185 29.80 -13.58 -10.68
CA MET A 185 29.29 -14.84 -11.18
C MET A 185 30.39 -15.66 -11.83
N VAL A 186 30.43 -16.95 -11.51
CA VAL A 186 31.32 -17.90 -12.18
C VAL A 186 30.79 -18.15 -13.59
N ALA A 187 31.70 -18.37 -14.55
CA ALA A 187 31.33 -18.79 -15.88
C ALA A 187 30.47 -20.07 -15.83
N GLY A 188 29.26 -20.02 -16.39
CA GLY A 188 28.33 -21.15 -16.44
C GLY A 188 28.66 -22.15 -17.55
N SER A 189 29.29 -21.68 -18.62
CA SER A 189 29.87 -22.52 -19.67
C SER A 189 30.97 -21.76 -20.41
N THR A 190 31.91 -22.50 -21.00
CA THR A 190 32.99 -21.98 -21.84
C THR A 190 33.04 -22.76 -23.14
N ARG A 191 33.45 -22.10 -24.23
CA ARG A 191 33.58 -22.74 -25.54
C ARG A 191 34.75 -22.15 -26.31
N GLU A 192 35.42 -23.01 -27.05
CA GLU A 192 36.52 -22.69 -27.96
C GLU A 192 36.13 -23.16 -29.36
N GLU A 193 36.23 -22.25 -30.32
CA GLU A 193 35.99 -22.53 -31.74
C GLU A 193 37.19 -22.11 -32.57
N SER A 194 37.41 -22.78 -33.71
CA SER A 194 38.33 -22.31 -34.73
C SER A 194 37.79 -21.03 -35.40
N SER A 195 38.66 -20.34 -36.14
CA SER A 195 38.28 -19.22 -37.02
C SER A 195 37.27 -19.59 -38.12
N ALA A 196 37.05 -20.90 -38.36
CA ALA A 196 36.04 -21.44 -39.26
C ALA A 196 34.74 -21.88 -38.55
N GLY A 197 34.65 -21.71 -37.23
CA GLY A 197 33.46 -22.06 -36.42
C GLY A 197 33.41 -23.53 -35.98
N ASP A 198 34.48 -24.29 -36.20
CA ASP A 198 34.55 -25.68 -35.75
C ASP A 198 34.76 -25.72 -34.24
N TYR A 199 33.91 -26.48 -33.53
CA TYR A 199 34.09 -26.73 -32.12
C TYR A 199 35.41 -27.49 -31.88
N CYS A 200 36.30 -26.90 -31.10
CA CYS A 200 37.59 -27.51 -30.75
C CYS A 200 37.80 -27.68 -29.24
N GLY A 201 36.93 -27.10 -28.38
CA GLY A 201 37.11 -27.24 -26.94
C GLY A 201 36.22 -26.35 -26.07
N GLY A 202 36.55 -26.28 -24.79
CA GLY A 202 35.70 -25.71 -23.72
C GLY A 202 35.70 -26.51 -22.39
N ALA A 203 36.59 -27.51 -22.30
CA ALA A 203 36.99 -28.46 -21.25
C ALA A 203 35.96 -29.09 -20.26
N PRO A 204 36.13 -30.38 -19.91
CA PRO A 204 37.33 -31.23 -20.10
C PRO A 204 37.23 -32.12 -21.35
N ALA A 205 37.87 -31.67 -22.44
CA ALA A 205 38.09 -32.46 -23.65
C ALA A 205 39.44 -32.16 -24.32
N THR A 206 40.11 -31.06 -23.97
CA THR A 206 41.49 -30.78 -24.38
C THR A 206 42.46 -31.38 -23.35
N GLY A 207 43.55 -31.98 -23.84
CA GLY A 207 44.42 -32.90 -23.08
C GLY A 207 45.16 -32.31 -21.87
N ASP A 208 44.97 -31.03 -21.51
CA ASP A 208 45.56 -30.39 -20.34
C ASP A 208 44.55 -29.76 -19.34
N GLY A 209 43.25 -29.75 -19.65
CA GLY A 209 42.19 -29.28 -18.74
C GLY A 209 42.19 -27.76 -18.47
N LEU A 210 42.78 -26.96 -19.35
CA LEU A 210 42.77 -25.49 -19.29
C LEU A 210 41.86 -24.88 -20.36
N LEU A 211 41.51 -23.61 -20.21
CA LEU A 211 40.86 -22.79 -21.24
C LEU A 211 41.91 -21.91 -21.90
N SER A 212 42.14 -22.08 -23.19
CA SER A 212 43.03 -21.24 -23.98
C SER A 212 42.27 -20.03 -24.52
N LEU A 213 42.80 -18.82 -24.28
CA LEU A 213 42.06 -17.58 -24.53
C LEU A 213 42.26 -16.99 -25.93
N ASN A 214 43.24 -17.44 -26.71
CA ASN A 214 43.67 -16.68 -27.90
C ASN A 214 44.28 -17.51 -29.04
N ARG A 215 45.35 -18.27 -28.78
CA ARG A 215 46.11 -18.98 -29.80
C ARG A 215 46.73 -20.21 -29.19
N ASP A 216 46.27 -21.37 -29.60
CA ASP A 216 46.94 -22.63 -29.35
C ASP A 216 46.78 -23.58 -30.54
N ASN A 217 47.32 -24.79 -30.42
CA ASN A 217 47.18 -25.84 -31.42
C ASN A 217 46.04 -26.83 -31.09
N GLU A 218 45.16 -26.51 -30.13
CA GLU A 218 44.08 -27.39 -29.69
C GLU A 218 42.96 -27.46 -30.75
N CYS A 219 42.79 -26.39 -31.54
CA CYS A 219 41.87 -26.34 -32.68
C CYS A 219 42.45 -26.89 -34.00
N GLY A 220 43.60 -27.58 -33.98
CA GLY A 220 44.17 -28.29 -35.13
C GLY A 220 44.69 -27.40 -36.28
N LEU A 221 44.50 -26.10 -36.18
CA LEU A 221 44.98 -25.08 -37.10
C LEU A 221 45.82 -24.09 -36.28
N TRP A 222 46.94 -23.59 -36.82
CA TRP A 222 47.70 -22.49 -36.20
C TRP A 222 46.96 -21.14 -36.30
N GLU A 223 45.65 -21.21 -36.49
CA GLU A 223 44.74 -20.14 -36.81
C GLU A 223 43.94 -19.73 -35.58
N GLN A 224 43.47 -18.49 -35.62
CA GLN A 224 42.93 -17.72 -34.50
C GLN A 224 41.82 -18.48 -33.78
N GLN A 225 41.90 -18.58 -32.46
CA GLN A 225 40.91 -19.25 -31.62
C GLN A 225 39.86 -18.23 -31.16
N LEU A 226 38.60 -18.64 -31.21
CA LEU A 226 37.45 -17.88 -30.72
C LEU A 226 37.01 -18.45 -29.38
N VAL A 227 36.87 -17.60 -28.36
CA VAL A 227 36.59 -18.08 -27.00
C VAL A 227 35.37 -17.40 -26.42
N GLY A 228 34.38 -18.19 -26.03
CA GLY A 228 33.11 -17.74 -25.48
C GLY A 228 32.96 -18.16 -24.03
N MET A 229 32.38 -17.28 -23.21
CA MET A 229 32.01 -17.58 -21.82
C MET A 229 30.62 -17.05 -21.51
N THR A 230 29.75 -17.87 -20.90
CA THR A 230 28.43 -17.42 -20.42
C THR A 230 28.44 -17.18 -18.92
N PHE A 231 27.69 -16.17 -18.46
CA PHE A 231 27.53 -15.83 -17.06
C PHE A 231 26.05 -15.61 -16.74
N ASN A 232 25.52 -16.31 -15.74
CA ASN A 232 24.14 -16.15 -15.26
C ASN A 232 24.12 -15.30 -13.99
N PHE A 233 23.46 -14.14 -14.03
CA PHE A 233 23.37 -13.23 -12.89
C PHE A 233 22.14 -13.45 -12.00
N GLY A 234 21.28 -14.42 -12.31
CA GLY A 234 20.06 -14.69 -11.55
C GLY A 234 19.25 -13.40 -11.31
N ALA A 235 18.80 -13.20 -10.07
CA ALA A 235 18.08 -11.98 -9.66
C ALA A 235 18.98 -10.74 -9.49
N SER A 236 20.31 -10.89 -9.64
CA SER A 236 21.31 -9.90 -9.21
C SER A 236 21.69 -8.87 -10.26
N LEU A 237 21.04 -8.83 -11.43
CA LEU A 237 21.28 -7.79 -12.44
C LEU A 237 19.96 -7.34 -13.10
N PRO A 238 19.28 -6.32 -12.54
CA PRO A 238 18.04 -5.79 -13.10
C PRO A 238 18.24 -5.05 -14.42
N LYS A 239 17.21 -5.06 -15.27
CA LYS A 239 17.15 -4.24 -16.49
C LYS A 239 17.20 -2.75 -16.18
N GLY A 240 17.87 -1.98 -17.03
CA GLY A 240 17.93 -0.51 -16.92
C GLY A 240 18.85 0.00 -15.81
N THR A 241 19.68 -0.87 -15.23
CA THR A 241 20.75 -0.45 -14.33
C THR A 241 21.93 0.12 -15.13
N THR A 242 22.64 1.09 -14.55
CA THR A 242 23.87 1.62 -15.14
C THR A 242 25.05 0.85 -14.58
N ILE A 243 25.80 0.15 -15.42
CA ILE A 243 27.05 -0.50 -15.03
C ILE A 243 28.07 0.58 -14.68
N GLN A 244 28.76 0.42 -13.55
CA GLN A 244 29.83 1.30 -13.09
C GLN A 244 31.20 0.70 -13.40
N ASP A 245 31.37 -0.59 -13.14
CA ASP A 245 32.59 -1.35 -13.46
C ASP A 245 32.23 -2.80 -13.82
N ALA A 246 32.99 -3.40 -14.73
CA ALA A 246 32.83 -4.78 -15.12
C ALA A 246 34.17 -5.39 -15.54
N TYR A 247 34.54 -6.56 -15.03
CA TYR A 247 35.75 -7.26 -15.49
C TYR A 247 35.67 -8.77 -15.27
N VAL A 248 36.34 -9.53 -16.15
CA VAL A 248 36.57 -10.95 -15.93
C VAL A 248 37.89 -11.15 -15.19
N GLN A 249 37.87 -11.95 -14.13
CA GLN A 249 39.05 -12.38 -13.40
C GLN A 249 39.34 -13.85 -13.74
N PHE A 250 40.54 -14.08 -14.26
CA PHE A 250 41.06 -15.42 -14.53
C PHE A 250 42.04 -15.86 -13.45
N THR A 251 42.34 -17.16 -13.46
CA THR A 251 43.46 -17.76 -12.73
C THR A 251 44.36 -18.46 -13.72
N SER A 252 45.67 -18.19 -13.71
CA SER A 252 46.61 -18.80 -14.65
C SER A 252 46.74 -20.32 -14.48
N GLY A 253 46.81 -21.01 -15.61
CA GLY A 253 47.00 -22.46 -15.71
C GLY A 253 48.45 -22.90 -15.53
N ALA A 254 48.71 -24.19 -15.77
CA ALA A 254 50.00 -24.83 -15.51
C ALA A 254 51.14 -24.40 -16.45
N LYS A 255 50.82 -23.81 -17.61
CA LYS A 255 51.81 -23.44 -18.64
C LYS A 255 52.07 -21.93 -18.58
N ALA A 256 53.30 -21.57 -18.25
CA ALA A 256 53.74 -20.18 -18.21
C ALA A 256 54.07 -19.66 -19.62
N ASP A 257 53.73 -18.41 -19.87
CA ASP A 257 54.06 -17.71 -21.11
C ASP A 257 54.23 -16.21 -20.82
N ALA A 258 55.28 -15.62 -21.39
CA ALA A 258 55.65 -14.22 -21.18
C ALA A 258 55.59 -13.40 -22.47
N ASP A 259 55.30 -14.03 -23.61
CA ASP A 259 55.21 -13.34 -24.88
C ASP A 259 53.97 -12.45 -24.91
N GLN A 260 54.06 -11.33 -25.64
CA GLN A 260 52.98 -10.37 -25.81
C GLN A 260 51.83 -10.98 -26.61
N VAL A 261 50.61 -10.65 -26.22
CA VAL A 261 49.39 -11.03 -26.95
C VAL A 261 48.28 -10.03 -26.63
N ALA A 262 47.53 -9.65 -27.65
CA ALA A 262 46.33 -8.83 -27.50
C ALA A 262 45.10 -9.58 -28.02
N MET A 263 43.96 -9.31 -27.40
CA MET A 263 42.64 -9.83 -27.77
C MET A 263 41.63 -8.68 -27.83
N HIS A 264 40.61 -8.83 -28.67
CA HIS A 264 39.39 -8.03 -28.61
C HIS A 264 38.34 -8.76 -27.79
N ILE A 265 37.63 -8.02 -26.94
CA ILE A 265 36.56 -8.53 -26.10
C ILE A 265 35.26 -7.88 -26.54
N TYR A 266 34.31 -8.72 -26.95
CA TYR A 266 32.95 -8.35 -27.31
C TYR A 266 31.95 -9.05 -26.40
N GLY A 267 30.70 -8.62 -26.49
CA GLY A 267 29.54 -9.38 -26.04
C GLY A 267 28.86 -10.05 -27.21
N ILE A 268 28.24 -11.21 -27.00
CA ILE A 268 27.24 -11.71 -27.96
C ILE A 268 25.98 -10.88 -27.78
N ALA A 269 25.53 -10.21 -28.85
CA ALA A 269 24.39 -9.31 -28.85
C ALA A 269 23.05 -10.09 -28.88
N ALA A 270 22.79 -10.84 -27.81
CA ALA A 270 21.58 -11.61 -27.57
C ALA A 270 20.88 -11.16 -26.28
N ASP A 271 19.55 -11.24 -26.25
CA ASP A 271 18.77 -10.89 -25.06
C ASP A 271 18.98 -11.89 -23.92
N ASN A 272 19.16 -13.16 -24.25
CA ASN A 272 19.51 -14.26 -23.34
C ASN A 272 20.35 -15.28 -24.10
N GLN A 273 21.64 -15.41 -23.79
CA GLN A 273 22.51 -16.39 -24.46
C GLN A 273 22.45 -17.76 -23.75
N PRO A 274 21.96 -18.83 -24.40
CA PRO A 274 22.03 -20.16 -23.82
C PRO A 274 23.47 -20.57 -23.49
N ASN A 275 23.65 -21.46 -22.51
CA ASN A 275 24.96 -22.06 -22.27
C ASN A 275 25.47 -22.73 -23.53
N PHE A 276 26.78 -22.62 -23.76
CA PHE A 276 27.43 -23.26 -24.88
C PHE A 276 27.35 -24.79 -24.75
N THR A 277 27.28 -25.48 -25.88
CA THR A 277 27.27 -26.94 -25.96
C THR A 277 28.42 -27.43 -26.84
N ALA A 278 28.74 -28.72 -26.77
CA ALA A 278 29.80 -29.34 -27.57
C ALA A 278 29.37 -29.68 -29.02
N VAL A 279 28.18 -29.24 -29.45
CA VAL A 279 27.59 -29.61 -30.76
C VAL A 279 27.19 -28.35 -31.53
N GLY A 280 27.36 -28.38 -32.86
CA GLY A 280 27.03 -27.28 -33.77
C GLY A 280 28.23 -26.39 -34.14
N ASN A 281 28.08 -25.59 -35.21
CA ASN A 281 29.13 -24.78 -35.83
C ASN A 281 28.67 -23.32 -36.03
N ASP A 282 28.35 -22.60 -34.97
CA ASP A 282 27.89 -21.20 -35.02
C ASP A 282 27.62 -20.61 -33.62
N GLN A 283 28.17 -21.18 -32.55
CA GLN A 283 27.79 -20.71 -31.22
C GLN A 283 28.55 -19.44 -30.82
N ILE A 284 29.74 -19.24 -31.36
CA ILE A 284 30.51 -17.99 -31.28
C ILE A 284 30.68 -17.40 -32.67
N TRP A 285 31.22 -18.19 -33.60
CA TRP A 285 31.46 -17.79 -34.98
C TRP A 285 30.16 -17.36 -35.67
N GLY A 286 30.18 -16.20 -36.32
CA GLY A 286 29.03 -15.63 -37.03
C GLY A 286 27.91 -15.08 -36.13
N LYS A 287 28.08 -15.08 -34.78
CA LYS A 287 27.11 -14.44 -33.90
C LYS A 287 27.15 -12.92 -34.03
N PRO A 288 26.00 -12.23 -34.00
CA PRO A 288 25.97 -10.78 -33.84
C PRO A 288 26.68 -10.39 -32.54
N LEU A 289 27.63 -9.47 -32.64
CA LEU A 289 28.38 -8.96 -31.50
C LEU A 289 27.89 -7.58 -31.08
N THR A 290 28.27 -7.16 -29.89
CA THR A 290 28.10 -5.77 -29.46
C THR A 290 28.88 -4.83 -30.36
N ALA A 291 28.37 -3.62 -30.57
CA ALA A 291 29.14 -2.56 -31.24
C ALA A 291 30.27 -2.06 -30.34
N ALA A 292 30.08 -2.09 -29.02
CA ALA A 292 31.15 -1.87 -28.07
C ALA A 292 32.17 -3.03 -28.09
N GLU A 293 33.44 -2.68 -28.07
CA GLU A 293 34.58 -3.60 -27.96
C GLU A 293 35.60 -3.08 -26.93
N VAL A 294 36.37 -4.00 -26.35
CA VAL A 294 37.47 -3.67 -25.43
C VAL A 294 38.71 -4.47 -25.81
N VAL A 295 39.82 -3.77 -26.06
CA VAL A 295 41.12 -4.41 -26.30
C VAL A 295 41.75 -4.81 -24.97
N TRP A 296 42.20 -6.06 -24.86
CA TRP A 296 42.95 -6.57 -23.71
C TRP A 296 44.33 -7.08 -24.14
N ASP A 297 45.37 -6.40 -23.64
CA ASP A 297 46.78 -6.83 -23.74
C ASP A 297 47.27 -7.28 -22.35
N PRO A 298 47.02 -8.55 -21.96
CA PRO A 298 47.47 -9.05 -20.68
C PRO A 298 49.00 -9.15 -20.63
N GLY A 299 49.57 -8.63 -19.53
CA GLY A 299 50.96 -8.88 -19.18
C GLY A 299 51.28 -10.39 -19.00
N PRO A 300 52.54 -10.74 -18.75
CA PRO A 300 53.01 -12.12 -18.64
C PRO A 300 52.24 -12.97 -17.61
N TRP A 301 51.89 -14.20 -17.98
CA TRP A 301 51.35 -15.22 -17.06
C TRP A 301 52.51 -16.16 -16.69
N ALA A 302 53.42 -15.66 -15.86
CA ALA A 302 54.72 -16.27 -15.62
C ALA A 302 54.70 -17.49 -14.68
N SER A 303 53.60 -17.75 -13.97
CA SER A 303 53.49 -18.88 -13.03
C SER A 303 52.05 -19.37 -12.91
N PRO A 304 51.82 -20.64 -12.54
CA PRO A 304 50.47 -21.14 -12.28
C PRO A 304 49.83 -20.52 -11.04
N ASN A 305 48.50 -20.53 -10.98
CA ASN A 305 47.69 -20.05 -9.84
C ASN A 305 47.79 -18.54 -9.56
N GLN A 306 48.23 -17.74 -10.53
CA GLN A 306 48.19 -16.29 -10.43
C GLN A 306 46.78 -15.80 -10.75
N SER A 307 46.24 -14.92 -9.92
CA SER A 307 44.95 -14.24 -10.15
C SER A 307 45.10 -12.77 -9.78
N GLY A 308 45.93 -12.06 -10.55
CA GLY A 308 46.25 -10.65 -10.34
C GLY A 308 45.76 -9.77 -11.48
N ALA A 309 46.34 -8.56 -11.56
CA ALA A 309 46.01 -7.57 -12.59
C ALA A 309 46.28 -8.07 -14.02
N PHE A 310 47.34 -8.87 -14.25
CA PHE A 310 47.63 -9.44 -15.57
C PHE A 310 46.66 -10.54 -16.00
N GLN A 311 45.94 -11.15 -15.05
CA GLN A 311 44.88 -12.13 -15.31
C GLN A 311 43.48 -11.50 -15.27
N ARG A 312 43.39 -10.17 -15.31
CA ARG A 312 42.13 -9.42 -15.27
C ARG A 312 41.95 -8.66 -16.58
N THR A 313 40.74 -8.68 -17.13
CA THR A 313 40.40 -7.85 -18.29
C THR A 313 40.34 -6.36 -17.91
N PRO A 314 40.42 -5.44 -18.87
CA PRO A 314 40.05 -4.05 -18.66
C PRO A 314 38.54 -3.94 -18.38
N ASN A 315 38.08 -2.72 -18.12
CA ASN A 315 36.68 -2.46 -17.81
C ASN A 315 35.78 -2.74 -19.03
N LEU A 316 34.90 -3.74 -18.90
CA LEU A 316 33.93 -4.22 -19.88
C LEU A 316 32.58 -3.50 -19.80
N LYS A 317 32.48 -2.39 -19.05
CA LYS A 317 31.23 -1.65 -18.82
C LYS A 317 30.44 -1.39 -20.09
N SER A 318 31.08 -0.90 -21.15
CA SER A 318 30.42 -0.56 -22.41
C SER A 318 29.77 -1.79 -23.06
N VAL A 319 30.51 -2.90 -23.10
CA VAL A 319 30.05 -4.20 -23.62
C VAL A 319 28.85 -4.72 -22.84
N ILE A 320 28.97 -4.79 -21.50
CA ILE A 320 27.89 -5.28 -20.64
C ILE A 320 26.67 -4.37 -20.70
N GLN A 321 26.87 -3.05 -20.70
CA GLN A 321 25.80 -2.06 -20.78
C GLN A 321 24.96 -2.22 -22.05
N GLU A 322 25.61 -2.49 -23.19
CA GLU A 322 24.92 -2.70 -24.45
C GLU A 322 23.99 -3.92 -24.38
N ILE A 323 24.45 -5.05 -23.83
CA ILE A 323 23.65 -6.27 -23.68
C ILE A 323 22.42 -6.04 -22.78
N ILE A 324 22.61 -5.42 -21.61
CA ILE A 324 21.49 -5.22 -20.67
C ILE A 324 20.52 -4.12 -21.09
N ASN A 325 20.92 -3.24 -22.01
CA ASN A 325 20.07 -2.22 -22.62
C ASN A 325 19.18 -2.77 -23.73
N ARG A 326 19.39 -4.02 -24.16
CA ARG A 326 18.59 -4.62 -25.22
C ARG A 326 17.11 -4.72 -24.82
N PRO A 327 16.16 -4.48 -25.75
CA PRO A 327 14.74 -4.49 -25.43
C PRO A 327 14.22 -5.81 -24.83
N GLY A 328 14.79 -6.96 -25.19
CA GLY A 328 14.39 -8.26 -24.64
C GLY A 328 15.18 -8.71 -23.40
N TRP A 329 16.13 -7.90 -22.90
CA TRP A 329 16.83 -8.22 -21.64
C TRP A 329 15.83 -8.28 -20.48
N ASN A 330 15.92 -9.36 -19.70
CA ASN A 330 15.16 -9.62 -18.48
C ASN A 330 16.11 -10.09 -17.38
N THR A 331 15.76 -9.80 -16.12
CA THR A 331 16.50 -10.31 -14.95
C THR A 331 16.52 -11.84 -14.99
N GLY A 332 17.70 -12.44 -14.78
CA GLY A 332 17.92 -13.89 -14.86
C GLY A 332 18.46 -14.37 -16.21
N ASN A 333 18.49 -13.52 -17.23
CA ASN A 333 19.11 -13.84 -18.51
C ASN A 333 20.63 -13.97 -18.39
N ASN A 334 21.19 -14.74 -19.31
CA ASN A 334 22.64 -14.94 -19.42
C ASN A 334 23.27 -13.85 -20.28
N ILE A 335 24.45 -13.40 -19.84
CA ILE A 335 25.40 -12.64 -20.65
C ILE A 335 26.41 -13.61 -21.25
N ALA A 336 26.86 -13.35 -22.48
CA ALA A 336 28.02 -14.02 -23.03
C ALA A 336 29.07 -13.03 -23.51
N LEU A 337 30.31 -13.30 -23.13
CA LEU A 337 31.49 -12.59 -23.57
C LEU A 337 32.24 -13.44 -24.60
N PHE A 338 32.82 -12.74 -25.56
CA PHE A 338 33.58 -13.31 -26.66
C PHE A 338 34.97 -12.67 -26.68
N PHE A 339 36.00 -13.51 -26.68
CA PHE A 339 37.41 -13.13 -26.79
C PHE A 339 37.92 -13.58 -28.16
N GLU A 340 38.36 -12.61 -28.94
CA GLU A 340 38.94 -12.80 -30.26
C GLU A 340 40.43 -12.49 -30.23
N TYR A 341 41.26 -13.36 -30.78
CA TYR A 341 42.67 -13.06 -30.95
C TYR A 341 42.88 -11.83 -31.85
N HIS A 342 43.76 -10.92 -31.44
CA HIS A 342 44.15 -9.77 -32.24
C HIS A 342 45.58 -9.90 -32.79
N THR A 343 46.59 -9.93 -31.90
CA THR A 343 48.01 -9.88 -32.30
C THR A 343 48.93 -10.55 -31.28
N GLY A 344 50.16 -10.88 -31.71
CA GLY A 344 51.24 -11.36 -30.84
C GLY A 344 51.38 -12.88 -30.79
N PRO A 345 52.58 -13.41 -30.48
CA PRO A 345 52.82 -14.86 -30.50
C PRO A 345 52.42 -15.58 -29.21
N GLY A 346 52.22 -14.85 -28.10
CA GLY A 346 51.99 -15.44 -26.78
C GLY A 346 50.63 -16.11 -26.60
N THR A 347 50.53 -16.91 -25.55
CA THR A 347 49.35 -17.72 -25.21
C THR A 347 48.89 -17.43 -23.78
N ARG A 348 47.59 -17.49 -23.51
CA ARG A 348 47.01 -17.34 -22.16
C ARG A 348 46.08 -18.51 -21.89
N ARG A 349 46.45 -19.35 -20.92
CA ARG A 349 45.70 -20.54 -20.52
C ARG A 349 45.19 -20.39 -19.10
N ALA A 350 43.88 -20.32 -18.93
CA ALA A 350 43.21 -20.12 -17.66
C ALA A 350 42.70 -21.44 -17.06
N LYS A 351 42.64 -21.49 -15.74
CA LYS A 351 41.82 -22.49 -15.03
C LYS A 351 40.35 -22.11 -15.16
N MET A 352 39.49 -23.10 -15.41
CA MET A 352 38.05 -22.88 -15.56
C MET A 352 37.32 -22.55 -14.26
N SER A 353 37.85 -23.01 -13.12
CA SER A 353 37.18 -22.88 -11.83
C SER A 353 38.07 -22.17 -10.79
N PRO A 354 37.74 -20.92 -10.38
CA PRO A 354 36.70 -20.05 -10.93
C PRO A 354 37.25 -19.00 -11.91
N ILE A 355 36.66 -18.93 -13.11
CA ILE A 355 36.62 -17.71 -13.94
C ILE A 355 35.40 -16.91 -13.50
N THR A 356 35.58 -15.65 -13.10
CA THR A 356 34.46 -14.83 -12.59
C THR A 356 34.28 -13.54 -13.37
N LEU A 357 33.02 -13.22 -13.74
CA LEU A 357 32.64 -11.88 -14.17
C LEU A 357 32.15 -11.09 -12.96
N ASN A 358 32.86 -10.01 -12.65
CA ASN A 358 32.60 -9.13 -11.53
C ASN A 358 32.01 -7.83 -12.07
N LEU A 359 30.88 -7.41 -11.51
CA LEU A 359 30.17 -6.19 -11.87
C LEU A 359 29.98 -5.32 -10.64
N THR A 360 30.07 -4.01 -10.82
CA THR A 360 29.43 -3.03 -9.94
C THR A 360 28.46 -2.18 -10.77
N TYR A 361 27.27 -1.92 -10.26
CA TYR A 361 26.23 -1.19 -10.99
C TYR A 361 25.42 -0.31 -10.07
N SER A 362 24.87 0.78 -10.61
CA SER A 362 23.99 1.69 -9.89
C SER A 362 22.70 1.00 -9.51
N ASN A 363 22.32 1.07 -8.25
CA ASN A 363 21.00 0.68 -7.77
C ASN A 363 20.45 1.73 -6.81
N ASN A 364 19.24 1.49 -6.32
CA ASN A 364 18.65 2.29 -5.27
C ASN A 364 18.67 1.48 -3.98
N VAL A 365 19.31 2.01 -2.95
CA VAL A 365 19.38 1.38 -1.63
C VAL A 365 18.61 2.21 -0.61
N PRO A 366 18.14 1.61 0.50
CA PRO A 366 17.48 2.35 1.56
C PRO A 366 18.36 3.51 2.06
N ALA A 367 17.77 4.69 2.15
CA ALA A 367 18.44 5.86 2.74
C ALA A 367 18.41 5.77 4.27
N ASN A 368 19.54 6.06 4.91
CA ASN A 368 19.65 6.25 6.36
C ASN A 368 19.34 7.70 6.74
N THR A 369 19.27 7.99 8.04
CA THR A 369 19.16 9.36 8.54
C THR A 369 20.37 10.18 8.08
N ASN A 370 20.11 11.39 7.59
CA ASN A 370 21.02 12.34 6.97
C ASN A 370 21.48 12.01 5.54
N ASP A 371 21.06 10.89 4.95
CA ASP A 371 21.35 10.63 3.55
C ASP A 371 20.51 11.53 2.63
N LEU A 372 21.11 11.95 1.51
CA LEU A 372 20.40 12.59 0.41
C LEU A 372 19.51 11.56 -0.28
N VAL A 373 18.24 11.90 -0.46
CA VAL A 373 17.23 11.02 -1.03
C VAL A 373 17.13 11.26 -2.53
N ARG A 374 17.22 10.19 -3.32
CA ARG A 374 17.01 10.20 -4.76
C ARG A 374 15.56 9.89 -5.12
N TYR A 375 14.98 8.87 -4.48
CA TYR A 375 13.64 8.39 -4.76
C TYR A 375 12.81 8.25 -3.48
N TRP A 376 11.54 8.64 -3.55
CA TRP A 376 10.52 8.29 -2.58
C TRP A 376 9.44 7.47 -3.30
N ARG A 377 9.51 6.15 -3.12
CA ARG A 377 8.63 5.21 -3.81
C ARG A 377 7.20 5.33 -3.28
N ASP A 378 6.29 5.52 -4.23
CA ASP A 378 4.87 5.26 -4.08
C ASP A 378 4.56 3.81 -3.64
N ARG A 379 3.78 3.70 -2.55
CA ARG A 379 3.29 2.47 -1.91
C ARG A 379 1.90 2.06 -2.40
N SER A 380 1.20 2.91 -3.16
CA SER A 380 -0.16 2.62 -3.64
C SER A 380 -0.21 1.46 -4.66
N GLY A 381 0.93 1.13 -5.26
CA GLY A 381 1.03 0.15 -6.34
C GLY A 381 0.85 0.75 -7.74
N ASN A 382 0.54 2.04 -7.85
CA ASN A 382 0.35 2.72 -9.14
C ASN A 382 1.65 3.19 -9.80
N GLY A 383 2.78 3.13 -9.08
CA GLY A 383 4.12 3.37 -9.63
C GLY A 383 4.48 4.85 -9.80
N PHE A 384 3.78 5.76 -9.13
CA PHE A 384 4.06 7.20 -9.20
C PHE A 384 5.19 7.60 -8.25
N HIS A 385 6.38 7.02 -8.41
CA HIS A 385 7.50 7.33 -7.52
C HIS A 385 7.96 8.79 -7.66
N LEU A 386 8.16 9.48 -6.55
CA LEU A 386 8.78 10.80 -6.52
C LEU A 386 10.29 10.64 -6.73
N SER A 387 10.85 11.43 -7.65
CA SER A 387 12.29 11.51 -7.90
C SER A 387 12.79 12.94 -7.66
N ALA A 388 13.98 13.09 -7.11
CA ALA A 388 14.64 14.39 -6.99
C ALA A 388 14.78 15.04 -8.38
N VAL A 389 14.42 16.32 -8.49
CA VAL A 389 14.39 17.05 -9.77
C VAL A 389 15.76 17.03 -10.46
N ASN A 390 16.84 17.08 -9.68
CA ASN A 390 18.22 16.92 -10.11
C ASN A 390 19.11 16.54 -8.90
N ASP A 391 20.41 16.37 -9.12
CA ASP A 391 21.35 15.96 -8.07
C ASP A 391 21.56 17.02 -6.98
N ALA A 392 21.56 18.31 -7.34
CA ALA A 392 21.69 19.40 -6.40
C ALA A 392 20.43 19.61 -5.56
N SER A 393 19.26 19.22 -6.08
CA SER A 393 17.96 19.44 -5.43
C SER A 393 17.46 18.28 -4.57
N ARG A 394 18.34 17.35 -4.17
CA ARG A 394 17.95 16.21 -3.35
C ARG A 394 17.53 16.64 -1.94
N PRO A 395 16.34 16.23 -1.44
CA PRO A 395 16.00 16.41 -0.04
C PRO A 395 16.80 15.42 0.83
N THR A 396 16.75 15.61 2.14
CA THR A 396 17.50 14.79 3.10
C THR A 396 16.53 13.94 3.93
N LYS A 397 16.80 12.64 4.08
CA LYS A 397 16.05 11.82 5.04
C LYS A 397 16.47 12.24 6.44
N LYS A 398 15.49 12.58 7.28
CA LYS A 398 15.72 12.98 8.67
C LYS A 398 14.89 12.08 9.58
N THR A 399 15.12 12.28 10.86
CA THR A 399 14.36 11.65 11.91
C THR A 399 13.76 12.77 12.76
N ILE A 400 12.48 12.66 13.08
CA ILE A 400 11.82 13.57 14.02
C ILE A 400 12.57 13.48 15.34
N VAL A 401 13.12 14.59 15.81
CA VAL A 401 13.51 14.76 17.20
C VAL A 401 12.24 15.21 17.91
N GLN A 402 11.49 14.27 18.50
CA GLN A 402 10.42 14.67 19.41
C GLN A 402 11.08 15.20 20.67
N ASN A 403 10.59 16.35 21.13
CA ASN A 403 10.67 16.92 22.47
C ASN A 403 11.39 16.02 23.52
N PRO A 404 12.49 16.46 24.16
CA PRO A 404 13.33 15.63 25.04
C PRO A 404 12.65 15.14 26.33
N THR A 405 11.38 15.47 26.58
CA THR A 405 10.71 15.24 27.87
C THR A 405 9.70 14.09 27.90
N THR A 406 9.34 13.47 26.77
CA THR A 406 8.47 12.29 26.77
C THR A 406 9.17 11.06 26.21
N THR A 407 9.16 9.97 26.98
CA THR A 407 9.64 8.64 26.63
C THR A 407 8.79 7.96 25.54
N ALA A 408 8.61 8.60 24.38
CA ALA A 408 8.11 7.95 23.18
C ALA A 408 9.30 7.31 22.41
N PRO A 409 9.14 6.08 21.88
CA PRO A 409 10.25 5.29 21.37
C PRO A 409 10.74 5.85 20.03
N ASN A 410 12.06 6.03 19.90
CA ASN A 410 12.86 6.20 18.67
C ASN A 410 12.24 7.12 17.59
N GLY A 411 12.85 8.29 17.37
CA GLY A 411 12.35 9.28 16.41
C GLY A 411 11.87 8.67 15.09
N LYS A 412 10.69 9.09 14.63
CA LYS A 412 10.08 8.59 13.39
C LYS A 412 10.76 9.25 12.18
N PRO A 413 10.97 8.55 11.05
CA PRO A 413 11.65 9.12 9.89
C PRO A 413 10.73 10.06 9.10
N MET A 414 11.34 11.01 8.40
CA MET A 414 10.68 11.99 7.55
C MET A 414 11.65 12.50 6.47
N ILE A 415 11.14 13.27 5.52
CA ILE A 415 11.96 13.89 4.47
C ILE A 415 11.94 15.40 4.67
N SER A 416 13.13 15.97 4.79
CA SER A 416 13.32 17.42 4.94
C SER A 416 13.67 18.03 3.59
N PHE A 417 12.84 18.95 3.14
CA PHE A 417 13.05 19.79 1.96
C PHE A 417 13.61 21.13 2.40
N THR A 418 14.85 21.41 2.00
CA THR A 418 15.51 22.68 2.28
C THR A 418 14.88 23.78 1.41
N PRO A 419 14.47 24.92 2.00
CA PRO A 419 13.89 26.03 1.24
C PRO A 419 14.83 26.47 0.12
N GLY A 420 14.28 26.71 -1.07
CA GLY A 420 15.06 27.19 -2.23
C GLY A 420 15.99 26.16 -2.88
N ALA A 421 16.13 24.96 -2.31
CA ALA A 421 17.14 24.00 -2.75
C ALA A 421 16.56 22.62 -3.05
N SER A 422 15.62 22.11 -2.27
CA SER A 422 15.16 20.71 -2.41
C SER A 422 13.81 20.60 -3.12
N ALA A 423 13.71 19.66 -4.06
CA ALA A 423 12.45 19.35 -4.71
C ALA A 423 12.41 17.92 -5.26
N MET A 424 11.21 17.34 -5.24
CA MET A 424 10.91 16.07 -5.88
C MET A 424 9.69 16.19 -6.79
N THR A 425 9.65 15.35 -7.83
CA THR A 425 8.55 15.31 -8.78
C THR A 425 8.22 13.88 -9.23
N ALA A 426 6.95 13.67 -9.57
CA ALA A 426 6.42 12.47 -10.21
C ALA A 426 5.50 12.89 -11.36
N THR A 427 5.47 12.12 -12.44
CA THR A 427 4.55 12.34 -13.56
C THR A 427 3.43 11.31 -13.53
N VAL A 428 2.18 11.77 -13.58
CA VAL A 428 1.01 10.94 -13.78
C VAL A 428 0.70 10.92 -15.29
N PRO A 429 0.83 9.78 -15.98
CA PRO A 429 0.58 9.67 -17.41
C PRO A 429 -0.92 9.82 -17.74
N ALA A 430 -1.22 10.19 -18.98
CA ALA A 430 -2.59 10.27 -19.49
C ALA A 430 -3.31 8.93 -19.33
N ASN A 431 -4.37 8.87 -18.52
CA ASN A 431 -5.29 7.74 -18.49
C ASN A 431 -6.67 8.20 -18.97
N THR A 432 -7.16 7.58 -20.04
CA THR A 432 -8.47 7.82 -20.65
C THR A 432 -9.66 7.34 -19.79
N ALA A 433 -9.41 6.67 -18.66
CA ALA A 433 -10.44 6.07 -17.80
C ALA A 433 -10.66 6.74 -16.42
N ARG A 434 -9.89 7.77 -16.04
CA ARG A 434 -10.09 8.45 -14.75
C ARG A 434 -11.19 9.50 -14.84
N ALA A 435 -12.29 9.30 -14.13
CA ALA A 435 -13.43 10.22 -14.11
C ALA A 435 -13.06 11.53 -13.39
N SER A 436 -13.08 12.63 -14.14
CA SER A 436 -13.21 14.05 -13.74
C SER A 436 -12.87 14.48 -12.29
N ASN A 437 -11.79 15.25 -12.17
CA ASN A 437 -11.70 16.54 -11.45
C ASN A 437 -11.93 16.61 -9.92
N THR A 438 -11.87 15.51 -9.18
CA THR A 438 -11.95 15.55 -7.70
C THR A 438 -10.73 14.89 -7.09
N TYR A 439 -10.23 15.42 -5.98
CA TYR A 439 -9.11 14.82 -5.26
C TYR A 439 -9.25 15.03 -3.76
N THR A 440 -8.67 14.08 -3.01
CA THR A 440 -8.52 14.19 -1.57
C THR A 440 -7.05 13.97 -1.23
N VAL A 441 -6.44 14.88 -0.47
CA VAL A 441 -5.02 14.80 -0.09
C VAL A 441 -4.89 14.88 1.42
N PHE A 442 -4.03 14.02 1.96
CA PHE A 442 -3.58 14.07 3.35
C PHE A 442 -2.06 14.21 3.39
N THR A 443 -1.55 15.03 4.30
CA THR A 443 -0.11 15.08 4.56
C THR A 443 0.18 15.28 6.04
N VAL A 444 1.22 14.61 6.53
CA VAL A 444 1.79 14.81 7.86
C VAL A 444 3.08 15.57 7.69
N MET A 445 3.12 16.80 8.19
CA MET A 445 4.23 17.70 7.91
C MET A 445 4.49 18.69 9.03
N ASN A 446 5.70 19.26 9.00
CA ASN A 446 6.12 20.40 9.78
C ASN A 446 6.62 21.47 8.79
N VAL A 447 5.99 22.65 8.81
CA VAL A 447 6.38 23.77 7.95
C VAL A 447 7.59 24.44 8.61
N LEU A 448 8.68 24.60 7.85
CA LEU A 448 9.86 25.30 8.36
C LEU A 448 9.66 26.81 8.20
N ASN A 449 9.95 27.59 9.24
CA ASN A 449 9.94 29.05 9.14
C ASN A 449 10.91 29.49 8.04
N THR A 450 10.38 29.92 6.89
CA THR A 450 11.17 30.45 5.79
C THR A 450 11.37 31.94 6.02
N THR A 451 12.54 32.35 6.49
CA THR A 451 12.92 33.78 6.53
C THR A 451 13.04 34.40 5.14
N ASP A 452 13.13 33.57 4.09
CA ASP A 452 13.23 34.02 2.71
C ASP A 452 11.85 34.25 2.09
N SER A 453 11.35 35.46 2.35
CA SER A 453 10.27 36.16 1.64
C SER A 453 10.56 36.46 0.16
N VAL A 454 11.53 35.77 -0.45
CA VAL A 454 12.10 36.15 -1.75
C VAL A 454 11.22 35.61 -2.88
N ASN A 455 10.36 36.48 -3.41
CA ASN A 455 9.61 36.35 -4.66
C ASN A 455 8.77 35.06 -4.80
N GLY A 456 7.57 35.14 -4.24
CA GLY A 456 6.57 34.08 -4.14
C GLY A 456 6.37 33.26 -5.41
N THR A 457 6.76 31.99 -5.33
CA THR A 457 6.30 30.86 -6.17
C THR A 457 6.49 29.49 -5.47
N GLY A 458 6.70 29.42 -4.16
CA GLY A 458 6.97 28.14 -3.48
C GLY A 458 5.72 27.35 -3.11
N SER A 459 5.71 26.05 -3.43
CA SER A 459 4.68 25.11 -2.96
C SER A 459 5.28 23.92 -2.22
N ILE A 460 4.65 23.55 -1.12
CA ILE A 460 4.92 22.32 -0.37
C ILE A 460 4.51 21.11 -1.20
N LEU A 461 3.30 21.15 -1.78
CA LEU A 461 2.76 20.15 -2.68
C LEU A 461 2.03 20.88 -3.82
N SER A 462 2.31 20.53 -5.06
CA SER A 462 1.70 21.14 -6.24
C SER A 462 1.37 20.11 -7.31
N PHE A 463 0.30 20.39 -8.04
CA PHE A 463 -0.20 19.60 -9.16
C PHE A 463 -0.34 20.50 -10.39
N TRP A 464 0.21 20.06 -11.52
CA TRP A 464 0.11 20.83 -12.77
C TRP A 464 0.04 19.94 -14.01
N GLY A 465 -0.97 20.12 -14.86
CA GLY A 465 -1.06 19.53 -16.20
C GLY A 465 -1.05 20.60 -17.30
N SER A 466 -0.55 20.25 -18.48
CA SER A 466 -0.57 21.17 -19.63
C SER A 466 -2.01 21.50 -20.04
N GLY A 467 -2.34 22.78 -20.19
CA GLY A 467 -3.72 23.23 -20.46
C GLY A 467 -4.66 23.17 -19.24
N THR A 468 -4.11 22.91 -18.05
CA THR A 468 -4.86 22.88 -16.79
C THR A 468 -4.36 23.95 -15.82
N ASN A 469 -5.11 24.11 -14.73
CA ASN A 469 -4.80 25.07 -13.68
C ASN A 469 -3.82 24.46 -12.66
N ASN A 470 -2.96 25.29 -12.05
CA ASN A 470 -2.06 24.82 -10.99
C ASN A 470 -2.83 24.72 -9.67
N ALA A 471 -2.79 23.56 -8.99
CA ALA A 471 -3.29 23.41 -7.62
C ALA A 471 -2.10 23.29 -6.68
N LEU A 472 -2.04 24.11 -5.64
CA LEU A 472 -0.89 24.08 -4.74
C LEU A 472 -1.23 24.38 -3.28
N LEU A 473 -0.49 23.71 -2.40
CA LEU A 473 -0.37 24.02 -0.99
C LEU A 473 0.90 24.86 -0.80
N SER A 474 0.79 26.12 -0.37
CA SER A 474 1.92 27.03 -0.19
C SER A 474 1.97 27.65 1.20
N PRO A 475 3.16 27.83 1.80
CA PRO A 475 3.31 28.45 3.10
C PRO A 475 3.20 29.98 3.08
N LEU A 476 3.21 30.64 1.91
CA LEU A 476 3.12 32.09 1.73
C LEU A 476 2.72 32.42 0.28
N TRP A 477 1.75 33.31 0.06
CA TRP A 477 1.59 33.96 -1.24
C TRP A 477 1.54 35.48 -1.09
N ARG A 478 2.34 36.18 -1.90
CA ARG A 478 2.19 37.62 -2.15
C ARG A 478 1.96 37.77 -3.65
N HIS A 479 0.84 38.37 -4.04
CA HIS A 479 0.49 38.57 -5.44
C HIS A 479 1.64 39.25 -6.21
N PRO A 480 2.14 38.69 -7.33
CA PRO A 480 3.22 39.29 -8.12
C PRO A 480 2.74 40.45 -9.00
N TYR A 481 1.42 40.68 -9.09
CA TYR A 481 0.84 41.75 -9.91
C TYR A 481 0.47 42.97 -9.06
N SER A 482 1.20 44.07 -9.25
CA SER A 482 0.79 45.40 -8.81
C SER A 482 -0.49 45.81 -9.55
N GLY A 483 -1.66 45.55 -8.94
CA GLY A 483 -2.94 45.88 -9.56
C GLY A 483 -4.17 45.16 -8.99
N PHE A 484 -4.01 44.13 -8.17
CA PHE A 484 -5.14 43.59 -7.41
C PHE A 484 -5.41 44.47 -6.18
N HIS A 485 -6.66 44.94 -6.09
CA HIS A 485 -7.10 46.00 -5.19
C HIS A 485 -6.79 45.70 -3.72
N SER A 486 -6.29 46.71 -3.03
CA SER A 486 -5.98 46.78 -1.60
C SER A 486 -7.20 46.66 -0.66
N TRP A 487 -8.31 46.06 -1.12
CA TRP A 487 -9.50 45.83 -0.31
C TRP A 487 -9.77 44.35 0.03
N ASP A 488 -9.16 43.38 -0.67
CA ASP A 488 -9.35 41.95 -0.34
C ASP A 488 -8.17 41.30 0.38
N ALA A 489 -6.98 41.93 0.38
CA ALA A 489 -5.91 41.63 1.32
C ALA A 489 -5.93 42.68 2.44
N ALA A 490 -6.97 42.62 3.27
CA ALA A 490 -7.01 43.37 4.52
C ALA A 490 -5.82 42.92 5.40
N SER A 491 -4.71 43.65 5.38
CA SER A 491 -3.81 43.92 6.52
C SER A 491 -3.58 42.81 7.57
N GLY A 492 -3.59 41.53 7.21
CA GLY A 492 -3.74 40.46 8.21
C GLY A 492 -3.31 39.05 7.80
N ILE A 493 -2.77 38.86 6.58
CA ILE A 493 -2.07 37.60 6.24
C ILE A 493 -0.71 37.67 6.92
N ASN A 494 -0.50 36.88 7.97
CA ASN A 494 0.75 36.88 8.73
C ASN A 494 1.83 36.11 7.95
N GLN A 495 3.11 36.31 8.28
CA GLN A 495 4.25 35.57 7.69
C GLN A 495 4.23 34.05 7.97
N ASN A 496 3.14 33.55 8.54
CA ASN A 496 2.97 32.22 9.09
C ASN A 496 1.62 31.65 8.64
N ASP A 497 1.13 31.91 7.43
CA ASP A 497 -0.18 31.42 6.97
C ASP A 497 -0.03 30.34 5.90
N LEU A 498 -0.57 29.13 6.13
CA LEU A 498 -0.60 28.05 5.14
C LEU A 498 -1.83 28.19 4.24
N CYS A 499 -1.61 28.19 2.94
CA CYS A 499 -2.60 28.53 1.94
C CYS A 499 -2.82 27.43 0.89
N ILE A 500 -4.05 27.33 0.40
CA ILE A 500 -4.39 26.65 -0.86
C ILE A 500 -4.59 27.74 -1.93
N ALA A 501 -3.88 27.60 -3.05
CA ALA A 501 -3.97 28.52 -4.18
C ALA A 501 -4.24 27.76 -5.49
N ARG A 502 -4.88 28.47 -6.44
CA ARG A 502 -5.12 28.02 -7.81
C ARG A 502 -4.64 29.09 -8.79
N ASP A 503 -3.87 28.73 -9.82
CA ASP A 503 -3.41 29.66 -10.87
C ASP A 503 -2.79 30.95 -10.30
N ASN A 504 -2.11 30.83 -9.17
CA ASN A 504 -1.52 31.96 -8.43
C ASN A 504 -2.54 32.93 -7.80
N VAL A 505 -3.79 32.49 -7.66
CA VAL A 505 -4.87 33.16 -6.92
C VAL A 505 -5.12 32.42 -5.61
N GLU A 506 -4.90 33.12 -4.50
CA GLU A 506 -5.10 32.66 -3.13
C GLU A 506 -6.60 32.47 -2.82
N ARG A 507 -6.97 31.37 -2.15
CA ARG A 507 -8.39 31.05 -1.90
C ARG A 507 -8.71 30.70 -0.46
N ILE A 508 -7.86 29.94 0.22
CA ILE A 508 -8.09 29.58 1.63
C ILE A 508 -6.74 29.60 2.33
N CYS A 509 -6.59 30.43 3.36
CA CYS A 509 -5.38 30.50 4.18
C CYS A 509 -5.70 30.35 5.64
N ARG A 510 -4.76 29.75 6.37
CA ARG A 510 -4.88 29.55 7.80
C ARG A 510 -3.57 29.83 8.49
N ASN A 511 -3.65 30.65 9.53
CA ASN A 511 -2.51 30.97 10.37
C ASN A 511 -1.98 29.74 11.10
N VAL A 512 -0.72 29.43 10.85
CA VAL A 512 0.08 28.37 11.44
C VAL A 512 0.96 28.85 12.60
N THR A 513 0.89 30.12 13.05
CA THR A 513 1.51 30.55 14.33
C THR A 513 1.03 29.73 15.52
N ASN A 514 -0.23 29.28 15.47
CA ASN A 514 -0.83 28.43 16.50
C ASN A 514 -0.60 26.94 16.24
N LEU A 515 0.30 26.58 15.31
CA LEU A 515 0.83 25.22 15.31
C LEU A 515 1.60 24.96 16.61
N GLU A 516 2.14 25.98 17.30
CA GLU A 516 2.62 25.90 18.69
C GLU A 516 1.56 25.31 19.64
N MET A 517 1.45 23.98 19.65
CA MET A 517 0.95 23.24 20.79
C MET A 517 2.08 23.24 21.82
N ASP A 518 2.01 24.19 22.75
CA ASP A 518 2.81 24.20 23.97
C ASP A 518 4.33 24.34 23.79
N GLY A 519 4.77 25.18 22.83
CA GLY A 519 6.14 25.70 22.80
C GLY A 519 7.22 24.78 22.19
N GLU A 520 6.84 23.75 21.42
CA GLU A 520 7.79 22.87 20.71
C GLU A 520 7.40 22.61 19.25
N THR A 521 8.38 22.50 18.35
CA THR A 521 8.24 22.39 16.87
C THR A 521 7.11 21.45 16.45
N SER A 522 6.04 22.00 15.89
CA SER A 522 4.74 21.33 15.93
C SER A 522 4.32 20.76 14.58
N TRP A 523 4.44 19.44 14.48
CA TRP A 523 3.91 18.67 13.36
C TRP A 523 2.39 18.77 13.27
N ALA A 524 1.82 18.66 12.06
CA ALA A 524 0.38 18.68 11.85
C ALA A 524 -0.07 17.64 10.82
N ILE A 525 -1.31 17.19 10.99
CA ILE A 525 -2.05 16.45 9.96
C ILE A 525 -2.85 17.49 9.17
N LEU A 526 -2.63 17.50 7.87
CA LEU A 526 -3.37 18.31 6.92
C LEU A 526 -4.27 17.41 6.08
N SER A 527 -5.52 17.80 5.92
CA SER A 527 -6.43 17.17 4.97
C SER A 527 -7.10 18.22 4.09
N MET A 528 -7.23 17.90 2.80
CA MET A 528 -7.97 18.70 1.84
C MET A 528 -8.81 17.85 0.89
N ARG A 529 -9.98 18.37 0.53
CA ARG A 529 -10.90 17.75 -0.43
C ARG A 529 -11.41 18.80 -1.43
N GLU A 530 -11.37 18.46 -2.72
CA GLU A 530 -12.01 19.24 -3.78
C GLU A 530 -13.09 18.42 -4.52
N SER A 531 -14.26 19.01 -4.75
CA SER A 531 -15.39 18.46 -5.51
C SER A 531 -15.84 19.42 -6.64
N ILE A 532 -16.38 18.88 -7.74
CA ILE A 532 -16.74 19.66 -8.95
C ILE A 532 -18.18 20.15 -9.01
N THR A 533 -19.06 19.53 -8.23
CA THR A 533 -20.52 19.76 -8.33
C THR A 533 -21.10 20.46 -7.11
N GLU A 534 -20.34 20.58 -6.02
CA GLU A 534 -20.81 21.21 -4.78
C GLU A 534 -19.73 22.11 -4.19
N ARG A 535 -20.16 23.18 -3.51
CA ARG A 535 -19.32 24.21 -2.86
C ARG A 535 -18.49 23.68 -1.67
N ASN A 536 -18.20 22.37 -1.62
CA ASN A 536 -17.68 21.65 -0.46
C ASN A 536 -16.15 21.51 -0.51
N ARG A 537 -15.42 22.63 -0.65
CA ARG A 537 -13.97 22.65 -0.41
C ARG A 537 -13.73 22.56 1.08
N LEU A 538 -13.06 21.49 1.54
CA LEU A 538 -12.72 21.32 2.95
C LEU A 538 -11.20 21.35 3.11
N PHE A 539 -10.71 22.25 3.97
CA PHE A 539 -9.31 22.31 4.39
C PHE A 539 -9.23 22.24 5.91
N ARG A 540 -8.47 21.28 6.44
CA ARG A 540 -8.28 21.09 7.89
C ARG A 540 -6.81 20.99 8.24
N ILE A 541 -6.46 21.61 9.37
CA ILE A 541 -5.17 21.44 10.04
C ILE A 541 -5.48 20.86 11.43
N SER A 542 -4.93 19.69 11.77
CA SER A 542 -5.12 19.06 13.09
C SER A 542 -6.59 19.01 13.53
N GLY A 543 -7.50 18.61 12.62
CA GLY A 543 -8.93 18.42 12.88
C GLY A 543 -9.78 19.69 13.01
N THR A 544 -9.20 20.89 12.86
CA THR A 544 -9.95 22.15 12.99
C THR A 544 -10.43 22.65 11.62
N ASN A 545 -11.72 22.98 11.54
CA ASN A 545 -12.40 23.40 10.31
C ASN A 545 -12.08 24.85 9.94
N SER A 546 -12.04 25.13 8.64
CA SER A 546 -12.14 26.48 8.08
C SER A 546 -13.30 26.51 7.08
N PRO A 547 -14.52 26.91 7.50
CA PRO A 547 -15.63 27.05 6.55
C PRO A 547 -15.35 28.21 5.59
N PRO A 548 -15.36 28.00 4.26
CA PRO A 548 -15.18 29.07 3.31
C PRO A 548 -16.39 30.00 3.32
N GLN A 549 -16.15 31.31 3.46
CA GLN A 549 -17.14 32.34 3.15
C GLN A 549 -16.85 32.83 1.73
N ASN A 550 -17.76 32.53 0.79
CA ASN A 550 -17.87 33.14 -0.54
C ASN A 550 -16.70 32.95 -1.52
N LEU A 551 -16.60 31.76 -2.13
CA LEU A 551 -15.80 31.58 -3.35
C LEU A 551 -16.60 30.78 -4.38
N GLU A 552 -17.27 31.49 -5.30
CA GLU A 552 -17.96 30.87 -6.43
C GLU A 552 -16.97 30.51 -7.56
N ASP A 553 -17.25 29.36 -8.17
CA ASP A 553 -16.82 28.82 -9.45
C ASP A 553 -15.35 28.95 -9.86
N SER A 554 -14.60 27.85 -9.68
CA SER A 554 -13.70 27.37 -10.74
C SER A 554 -13.16 25.96 -10.41
N VAL A 555 -13.49 24.97 -11.24
CA VAL A 555 -13.05 23.57 -11.14
C VAL A 555 -11.55 23.43 -11.47
N ILE A 556 -10.75 22.80 -10.61
CA ILE A 556 -9.38 22.37 -10.99
C ILE A 556 -9.51 21.11 -11.84
N GLN A 557 -9.16 21.21 -13.11
CA GLN A 557 -9.16 20.07 -14.01
C GLN A 557 -7.78 19.42 -13.97
N LEU A 558 -7.58 18.36 -13.20
CA LEU A 558 -6.37 17.55 -13.31
C LEU A 558 -6.52 16.58 -14.49
N ASN A 559 -6.43 17.12 -15.71
CA ASN A 559 -6.43 16.30 -16.91
C ASN A 559 -5.04 15.71 -17.08
N ALA A 560 -4.95 14.39 -16.97
CA ALA A 560 -3.70 13.69 -17.22
C ALA A 560 -3.27 13.88 -18.70
N PRO A 561 -1.98 14.12 -18.98
CA PRO A 561 -0.86 13.98 -18.06
C PRO A 561 -0.64 15.23 -17.16
N TYR A 562 -0.32 14.99 -15.89
CA TYR A 562 0.05 16.06 -14.95
C TYR A 562 1.21 15.66 -14.04
N THR A 563 1.87 16.66 -13.48
CA THR A 563 3.04 16.58 -12.61
C THR A 563 2.62 16.79 -11.16
N ILE A 564 3.09 15.92 -10.27
CA ILE A 564 3.10 16.14 -8.82
C ILE A 564 4.48 16.69 -8.47
N ALA A 565 4.55 17.77 -7.70
CA ALA A 565 5.80 18.30 -7.17
C ALA A 565 5.72 18.55 -5.66
N VAL A 566 6.82 18.29 -4.97
CA VAL A 566 6.99 18.51 -3.52
C VAL A 566 8.21 19.41 -3.31
N GLY A 567 8.07 20.47 -2.51
CA GLY A 567 9.11 21.49 -2.28
C GLY A 567 9.30 22.49 -3.42
N ALA A 568 8.59 22.31 -4.54
CA ALA A 568 8.60 23.18 -5.71
C ALA A 568 7.24 23.26 -6.37
N GLN A 569 7.05 24.31 -7.18
CA GLN A 569 5.90 24.46 -8.08
C GLN A 569 5.96 23.47 -9.25
N ALA A 570 4.88 22.75 -9.54
CA ALA A 570 4.89 21.67 -10.53
C ALA A 570 5.04 22.13 -12.00
N ASN A 571 4.76 23.40 -12.31
CA ASN A 571 4.84 23.95 -13.68
C ASN A 571 6.26 24.34 -14.10
N ASN A 572 7.04 24.93 -13.19
CA ASN A 572 8.37 25.48 -13.45
C ASN A 572 9.47 24.86 -12.57
N LEU A 573 9.10 23.99 -11.63
CA LEU A 573 9.98 23.32 -10.67
C LEU A 573 10.86 24.28 -9.86
N THR A 574 10.37 25.51 -9.65
CA THR A 574 11.03 26.51 -8.80
C THR A 574 10.97 26.02 -7.36
N GLN A 575 12.14 25.69 -6.80
CA GLN A 575 12.27 25.27 -5.41
C GLN A 575 12.10 26.49 -4.51
N ALA A 576 11.19 26.42 -3.54
CA ALA A 576 10.93 27.59 -2.69
C ALA A 576 10.28 27.29 -1.34
N ALA A 577 9.73 26.10 -1.10
CA ALA A 577 9.11 25.78 0.19
C ALA A 577 10.04 24.99 1.11
N GLY A 578 10.28 25.48 2.32
CA GLY A 578 10.90 24.74 3.40
C GLY A 578 9.87 23.90 4.14
N VAL A 579 9.98 22.58 4.07
CA VAL A 579 9.00 21.68 4.70
C VAL A 579 9.64 20.35 5.07
N GLN A 580 9.17 19.79 6.18
CA GLN A 580 9.48 18.46 6.61
C GLN A 580 8.22 17.61 6.47
N ILE A 581 8.31 16.48 5.78
CA ILE A 581 7.13 15.66 5.45
C ILE A 581 7.38 14.23 5.87
N ALA A 582 6.47 13.70 6.67
CA ALA A 582 6.45 12.34 7.16
C ALA A 582 5.68 11.41 6.21
N GLU A 583 4.53 11.86 5.73
CA GLU A 583 3.65 11.03 4.90
C GLU A 583 2.74 11.90 4.01
N ILE A 584 2.49 11.45 2.77
CA ILE A 584 1.55 12.06 1.82
C ILE A 584 0.66 10.96 1.24
N ILE A 585 -0.66 11.16 1.26
CA ILE A 585 -1.64 10.26 0.66
C ILE A 585 -2.53 11.06 -0.28
N ILE A 586 -2.69 10.59 -1.51
CA ILE A 586 -3.45 11.27 -2.55
C ILE A 586 -4.48 10.30 -3.12
N TYR A 587 -5.73 10.72 -3.16
CA TYR A 587 -6.84 10.04 -3.83
C TYR A 587 -7.27 10.88 -5.03
N ASP A 588 -7.53 10.22 -6.16
CA ASP A 588 -8.09 10.82 -7.38
C ASP A 588 -9.62 10.84 -7.39
N ARG A 589 -10.21 10.82 -6.19
CA ARG A 589 -11.64 10.90 -5.96
C ARG A 589 -11.95 11.63 -4.67
N GLU A 590 -13.20 12.03 -4.56
CA GLU A 590 -13.78 12.45 -3.30
C GLU A 590 -13.91 11.26 -2.34
N LEU A 591 -13.28 11.38 -1.16
CA LEU A 591 -13.54 10.48 -0.03
C LEU A 591 -14.73 10.99 0.76
N THR A 592 -15.63 10.12 1.21
CA THR A 592 -16.71 10.52 2.14
C THR A 592 -16.15 11.00 3.48
N CYS A 593 -16.95 11.71 4.26
CA CYS A 593 -16.52 12.20 5.57
C CYS A 593 -16.00 11.11 6.53
N PRO A 594 -16.71 9.98 6.71
CA PRO A 594 -16.19 8.86 7.50
C PRO A 594 -14.88 8.29 6.96
N GLN A 595 -14.68 8.30 5.63
CA GLN A 595 -13.44 7.85 5.02
C GLN A 595 -12.28 8.80 5.32
N MET A 596 -12.51 10.12 5.28
CA MET A 596 -11.47 11.09 5.66
C MET A 596 -11.10 11.00 7.12
N GLU A 597 -12.09 10.92 8.02
CA GLU A 597 -11.85 10.74 9.45
C GLU A 597 -11.04 9.47 9.75
N ALA A 598 -11.30 8.39 9.00
CA ALA A 598 -10.53 7.17 9.14
C ALA A 598 -9.06 7.34 8.73
N VAL A 599 -8.78 8.07 7.64
CA VAL A 599 -7.40 8.38 7.22
C VAL A 599 -6.71 9.31 8.21
N GLU A 600 -7.42 10.34 8.72
CA GLU A 600 -6.90 11.25 9.75
C GLU A 600 -6.57 10.49 11.05
N ALA A 601 -7.45 9.58 11.49
CA ALA A 601 -7.23 8.74 12.66
C ALA A 601 -6.04 7.79 12.47
N TYR A 602 -5.88 7.20 11.29
CA TYR A 602 -4.70 6.41 10.93
C TYR A 602 -3.41 7.23 11.10
N LEU A 603 -3.36 8.43 10.51
CA LEU A 603 -2.18 9.31 10.60
C LEU A 603 -1.92 9.76 12.05
N ALA A 604 -2.97 10.08 12.81
CA ALA A 604 -2.87 10.45 14.22
C ALA A 604 -2.24 9.34 15.07
N ALA A 605 -2.76 8.12 14.93
CA ALA A 605 -2.28 6.95 15.65
C ALA A 605 -0.85 6.59 15.23
N LYS A 606 -0.57 6.57 13.92
CA LYS A 606 0.75 6.23 13.38
C LYS A 606 1.82 7.20 13.80
N TRP A 607 1.55 8.50 13.80
CA TRP A 607 2.55 9.53 14.06
C TRP A 607 2.57 10.04 15.51
N GLY A 608 1.68 9.53 16.36
CA GLY A 608 1.74 9.75 17.81
C GLY A 608 1.15 11.09 18.26
N PHE A 609 0.14 11.60 17.54
CA PHE A 609 -0.57 12.84 17.90
C PHE A 609 -1.60 12.66 19.04
N ASN A 610 -1.45 11.63 19.87
CA ASN A 610 -2.34 11.29 20.98
C ASN A 610 -1.89 12.02 22.27
N ASP A 611 -2.33 13.26 22.46
CA ASP A 611 -2.09 14.00 23.70
C ASP A 611 -3.14 13.63 24.79
N PRO A 612 -2.72 13.26 26.02
CA PRO A 612 -3.62 12.93 27.13
C PRO A 612 -4.40 14.12 27.74
N ASN A 613 -4.12 15.37 27.36
CA ASN A 613 -4.82 16.57 27.87
C ASN A 613 -5.99 17.04 27.00
N LEU A 614 -6.54 16.16 26.17
CA LEU A 614 -7.55 16.50 25.18
C LEU A 614 -8.95 16.10 25.66
N PRO A 615 -9.96 17.01 25.58
CA PRO A 615 -11.27 16.79 26.20
C PRO A 615 -11.94 15.48 25.76
N ALA A 616 -12.69 14.87 26.68
CA ALA A 616 -13.25 13.53 26.63
C ALA A 616 -14.31 13.24 25.54
N PHE A 617 -14.51 14.15 24.58
CA PHE A 617 -15.32 13.94 23.37
C PHE A 617 -14.38 13.96 22.15
N ASN A 618 -13.85 12.77 21.84
CA ASN A 618 -12.92 12.36 20.77
C ASN A 618 -12.39 13.46 19.79
N LYS A 619 -11.09 13.79 19.86
CA LYS A 619 -10.43 14.92 19.14
C LYS A 619 -10.23 14.76 17.62
N TYR A 620 -10.98 13.87 16.95
CA TYR A 620 -11.07 13.84 15.48
C TYR A 620 -12.52 13.76 14.97
N GLN A 621 -13.52 13.95 15.85
CA GLN A 621 -14.90 14.05 15.40
C GLN A 621 -15.09 15.29 14.51
N SER A 622 -15.59 15.06 13.30
CA SER A 622 -15.99 16.10 12.36
C SER A 622 -17.14 16.96 12.91
N ALA A 623 -16.80 18.07 13.56
CA ALA A 623 -17.75 19.17 13.76
C ALA A 623 -18.17 19.86 12.45
N GLY A 624 -17.72 19.37 11.27
CA GLY A 624 -17.89 20.02 9.97
C GLY A 624 -18.25 19.09 8.81
N CYS A 625 -18.64 17.85 9.09
CA CYS A 625 -19.25 16.95 8.09
C CYS A 625 -20.77 16.95 8.21
N ALA A 626 -21.36 18.13 8.44
CA ALA A 626 -22.79 18.34 8.22
C ALA A 626 -23.03 18.49 6.71
N GLU A 627 -22.71 17.46 5.93
CA GLU A 627 -23.34 17.32 4.62
C GLU A 627 -24.80 16.97 4.88
N ASN A 628 -25.62 18.01 4.88
CA ASN A 628 -27.08 17.99 4.79
C ASN A 628 -27.82 17.53 6.05
N ASN A 629 -28.38 18.51 6.77
CA ASN A 629 -29.79 18.44 7.13
C ASN A 629 -30.58 18.07 5.86
N VAL A 630 -30.77 16.78 5.60
CA VAL A 630 -31.88 16.34 4.76
C VAL A 630 -33.13 16.80 5.51
N PRO A 631 -33.98 17.68 4.95
CA PRO A 631 -35.26 17.95 5.58
C PRO A 631 -35.95 16.59 5.71
N ALA A 632 -36.34 16.22 6.92
CA ALA A 632 -37.21 15.07 7.11
C ALA A 632 -38.40 15.25 6.17
N TYR A 633 -38.54 14.35 5.20
CA TYR A 633 -39.74 14.26 4.37
C TYR A 633 -40.91 13.74 5.21
#